data_AF-A0A925PZ63-F1
#
_entry.id   AF-A0A925PZ63-F1
#
_cell.length_a   1.000
_cell.length_b   1.000
_cell.length_c   1.000
_cell.angle_alpha   90.00
_cell.angle_beta   90.00
_cell.angle_gamma   90.00
#
_symmetry.space_group_name_H-M   'P 1'
#
loop_
_entity.id
_entity.type
_entity.pdbx_description
1 polymer ?
#
loop_
_entity_poly.entity_id
_entity_poly.type
_entity_poly.pdbx_seq_one_letter_code
_entity_poly.pdbx_strand_id
1 'polypeptide(L)'
;MRAQDIAATTLTRTDGAILDFSAALMDGHGFPIPDWKAVNAWADGAGVDIAAARNLARRAWLLHLRDATGGAMHVVETRNAMVLSSFDHRIALAAARYVSDVRGRIVQLLDGIGEFPAGEQSVMLVFDSREDYYRYVANYYPDDGEFAFSGGMFINAGCPHFVGEKNDLSVLEPVIAHEMTHNSVAHLSLPMWLDEGIAVNTESRLAFQPANHQDAIEEINKHHEFWSPERVQEFWSGQSFLRTDEGNELSYDMARHIVELLGRDWPSFTRFARAARREDGGVAAAREMLGLDLGQLAATAIGMEEQKAWSPRPESWVTIEERA
;
A
#
# COMPACT_ATOMS: atom_id res chain seq x y z
N MET A 1 6.94 -19.83 28.13
CA MET A 1 5.82 -19.27 27.36
C MET A 1 4.96 -18.48 28.34
N ARG A 2 4.84 -17.15 28.19
CA ARG A 2 4.00 -16.35 29.09
C ARG A 2 2.54 -16.59 28.69
N ALA A 3 1.59 -16.45 29.62
CA ALA A 3 0.16 -16.61 29.31
C ALA A 3 -0.35 -15.66 28.20
N GLN A 4 0.42 -14.60 27.90
CA GLN A 4 0.17 -13.65 26.81
C GLN A 4 0.53 -14.20 25.41
N ASP A 5 1.23 -15.33 25.29
CA ASP A 5 1.70 -15.86 23.99
C ASP A 5 0.76 -16.92 23.38
N ILE A 6 -0.39 -17.20 24.01
CA ILE A 6 -1.38 -18.17 23.53
C ILE A 6 -2.40 -17.47 22.64
N ALA A 7 -2.72 -18.08 21.49
CA ALA A 7 -3.76 -17.58 20.60
C ALA A 7 -5.12 -17.57 21.32
N ALA A 8 -5.68 -16.38 21.54
CA ALA A 8 -6.94 -16.22 22.23
C ALA A 8 -8.10 -16.72 21.36
N THR A 9 -8.94 -17.59 21.90
CA THR A 9 -10.16 -18.07 21.23
C THR A 9 -11.34 -17.11 21.42
N THR A 10 -11.26 -16.24 22.42
CA THR A 10 -12.29 -15.27 22.75
C THR A 10 -11.64 -13.93 23.08
N LEU A 11 -12.20 -12.85 22.56
CA LEU A 11 -11.75 -11.48 22.86
C LEU A 11 -12.80 -10.77 23.70
N THR A 12 -12.35 -10.05 24.71
CA THR A 12 -13.20 -9.23 25.57
C THR A 12 -12.80 -7.77 25.41
N ARG A 13 -13.75 -6.96 24.99
CA ARG A 13 -13.61 -5.51 24.85
C ARG A 13 -13.65 -4.85 26.23
N THR A 14 -13.18 -3.62 26.36
CA THR A 14 -13.08 -2.93 27.66
C THR A 14 -14.43 -2.69 28.35
N ASP A 15 -15.53 -2.69 27.60
CA ASP A 15 -16.90 -2.60 28.10
C ASP A 15 -17.56 -3.97 28.37
N GLY A 16 -16.80 -5.06 28.24
CA GLY A 16 -17.27 -6.43 28.48
C GLY A 16 -17.91 -7.11 27.27
N ALA A 17 -17.99 -6.48 26.10
CA ALA A 17 -18.47 -7.15 24.89
C ALA A 17 -17.52 -8.29 24.48
N ILE A 18 -18.08 -9.48 24.23
CA ILE A 18 -17.32 -10.69 23.93
C ILE A 18 -17.45 -11.03 22.44
N LEU A 19 -16.33 -11.35 21.80
CA LEU A 19 -16.26 -11.95 20.47
C LEU A 19 -15.68 -13.36 20.59
N ASP A 20 -16.41 -14.36 20.11
CA ASP A 20 -15.84 -15.69 19.83
C ASP A 20 -14.95 -15.55 18.59
N PHE A 21 -13.65 -15.37 18.83
CA PHE A 21 -12.70 -15.05 17.77
C PHE A 21 -12.38 -16.28 16.93
N SER A 22 -12.32 -17.46 17.55
CA SER A 22 -12.11 -18.71 16.82
C SER A 22 -13.26 -19.00 15.86
N ALA A 23 -14.51 -18.70 16.24
CA ALA A 23 -15.65 -18.80 15.33
C ALA A 23 -15.63 -17.75 14.20
N ALA A 24 -14.91 -16.65 14.39
CA ALA A 24 -14.72 -15.60 13.38
C ALA A 24 -13.50 -15.84 12.47
N LEU A 25 -12.77 -16.95 12.62
CA LEU A 25 -11.69 -17.34 11.72
C LEU A 25 -12.23 -18.22 10.59
N MET A 26 -11.89 -17.87 9.36
CA MET A 26 -12.14 -18.64 8.16
C MET A 26 -10.85 -19.36 7.74
N ASP A 27 -10.99 -20.52 7.10
CA ASP A 27 -9.86 -21.18 6.46
C ASP A 27 -9.59 -20.53 5.10
N GLY A 28 -8.44 -19.87 5.00
CA GLY A 28 -7.96 -19.21 3.80
C GLY A 28 -6.71 -19.89 3.28
N HIS A 29 -6.89 -20.92 2.44
CA HIS A 29 -5.80 -21.75 1.92
C HIS A 29 -4.88 -22.33 3.01
N GLY A 30 -5.45 -22.77 4.14
CA GLY A 30 -4.69 -23.30 5.27
C GLY A 30 -4.20 -22.24 6.27
N PHE A 31 -4.50 -20.96 6.04
CA PHE A 31 -4.24 -19.88 6.99
C PHE A 31 -5.53 -19.42 7.69
N PRO A 32 -5.47 -19.09 8.99
CA PRO A 32 -6.61 -18.51 9.69
C PRO A 32 -6.78 -17.04 9.27
N ILE A 33 -7.82 -16.76 8.47
CA ILE A 33 -8.17 -15.42 8.00
C ILE A 33 -9.39 -14.92 8.78
N PRO A 34 -9.30 -13.83 9.55
CA PRO A 34 -10.45 -13.31 10.28
C PRO A 34 -11.53 -12.79 9.33
N ASP A 35 -12.80 -12.99 9.68
CA ASP A 35 -13.90 -12.19 9.15
C ASP A 35 -13.77 -10.77 9.71
N TRP A 36 -13.00 -9.94 9.01
CA TRP A 36 -12.73 -8.56 9.43
C TRP A 36 -13.99 -7.71 9.50
N LYS A 37 -15.07 -8.07 8.79
CA LYS A 37 -16.35 -7.38 8.92
C LYS A 37 -16.97 -7.65 10.29
N ALA A 38 -17.02 -8.92 10.72
CA ALA A 38 -17.50 -9.29 12.04
C ALA A 38 -16.61 -8.71 13.16
N VAL A 39 -15.28 -8.80 12.99
CA VAL A 39 -14.31 -8.25 13.95
C VAL A 39 -14.44 -6.72 14.07
N ASN A 40 -14.54 -6.00 12.97
CA ASN A 40 -14.68 -4.54 13.00
C ASN A 40 -16.03 -4.10 13.57
N ALA A 41 -17.12 -4.81 13.24
CA ALA A 41 -18.41 -4.56 13.87
C ALA A 41 -18.38 -4.75 15.40
N TRP A 42 -17.62 -5.74 15.88
CA TRP A 42 -17.35 -5.89 17.32
C TRP A 42 -16.38 -4.83 17.87
N ALA A 43 -15.42 -4.33 17.10
CA ALA A 43 -14.48 -3.32 17.59
C ALA A 43 -15.11 -1.92 17.70
N ASP A 44 -16.02 -1.56 16.78
CA ASP A 44 -16.57 -0.21 16.59
C ASP A 44 -17.69 0.16 17.60
N GLY A 45 -17.63 -0.37 18.83
CA GLY A 45 -18.60 -0.06 19.88
C GLY A 45 -18.57 1.39 20.34
N ALA A 46 -19.75 1.98 20.56
CA ALA A 46 -19.86 3.34 21.07
C ALA A 46 -19.19 3.50 22.45
N GLY A 47 -18.37 4.55 22.59
CA GLY A 47 -17.68 4.88 23.86
C GLY A 47 -16.47 4.01 24.18
N VAL A 48 -16.03 3.16 23.23
CA VAL A 48 -14.89 2.26 23.41
C VAL A 48 -13.62 2.85 22.78
N ASP A 49 -12.46 2.48 23.34
CA ASP A 49 -11.18 2.61 22.66
C ASP A 49 -11.10 1.62 21.48
N ILE A 50 -11.57 2.08 20.31
CA ILE A 50 -11.61 1.30 19.06
C ILE A 50 -10.22 0.80 18.68
N ALA A 51 -9.19 1.64 18.86
CA ALA A 51 -7.82 1.28 18.52
C ALA A 51 -7.31 0.13 19.39
N ALA A 52 -7.58 0.16 20.69
CA ALA A 52 -7.25 -0.95 21.59
C ALA A 52 -7.98 -2.25 21.21
N ALA A 53 -9.27 -2.18 20.87
CA ALA A 53 -10.04 -3.34 20.44
C ALA A 53 -9.51 -3.95 19.13
N ARG A 54 -9.17 -3.11 18.14
CA ARG A 54 -8.57 -3.54 16.87
C ARG A 54 -7.18 -4.14 17.07
N ASN A 55 -6.32 -3.53 17.88
CA ASN A 55 -5.00 -4.08 18.21
C ASN A 55 -5.13 -5.43 18.93
N LEU A 56 -6.12 -5.59 19.82
CA LEU A 56 -6.39 -6.87 20.47
C LEU A 56 -6.74 -7.97 19.45
N ALA A 57 -7.60 -7.66 18.47
CA ALA A 57 -7.97 -8.59 17.42
C ALA A 57 -6.80 -8.91 16.47
N ARG A 58 -6.03 -7.91 16.06
CA ARG A 58 -4.80 -8.08 15.26
C ARG A 58 -3.82 -9.00 15.95
N ARG A 59 -3.56 -8.77 17.23
CA ARG A 59 -2.66 -9.60 18.02
C ARG A 59 -3.15 -11.05 18.10
N ALA A 60 -4.44 -11.25 18.37
CA ALA A 60 -5.03 -12.59 18.42
C ALA A 60 -4.88 -13.31 17.08
N TRP A 61 -5.19 -12.63 15.97
CA TRP A 61 -4.99 -13.15 14.62
C TRP A 61 -3.54 -13.57 14.36
N LEU A 62 -2.56 -12.71 14.66
CA LEU A 62 -1.15 -13.03 14.44
C LEU A 62 -0.70 -14.27 15.22
N LEU A 63 -1.24 -14.50 16.41
CA LEU A 63 -0.95 -15.70 17.20
C LEU A 63 -1.59 -16.96 16.61
N HIS A 64 -2.82 -16.88 16.10
CA HIS A 64 -3.43 -18.00 15.35
C HIS A 64 -2.64 -18.30 14.06
N LEU A 65 -2.23 -17.27 13.33
CA LEU A 65 -1.45 -17.40 12.11
C LEU A 65 -0.06 -18.02 12.39
N ARG A 66 0.60 -17.60 13.47
CA ARG A 66 1.84 -18.22 13.97
C ARG A 66 1.67 -19.71 14.25
N ASP A 67 0.57 -20.09 14.90
CA ASP A 67 0.33 -21.49 15.28
C ASP A 67 0.03 -22.35 14.04
N ALA A 68 -0.59 -21.77 13.00
CA ALA A 68 -0.85 -22.43 11.72
C ALA A 68 0.41 -22.60 10.85
N THR A 69 1.42 -21.74 10.98
CA THR A 69 2.65 -21.77 10.15
C THR A 69 3.74 -22.72 10.66
N GLY A 70 3.47 -23.53 11.69
CA GLY A 70 4.40 -24.58 12.14
C GLY A 70 5.49 -24.12 13.13
N GLY A 71 5.32 -22.97 13.77
CA GLY A 71 6.00 -22.63 15.03
C GLY A 71 7.41 -22.00 14.94
N ALA A 72 7.98 -21.81 13.76
CA ALA A 72 9.22 -21.03 13.58
C ALA A 72 8.99 -19.51 13.69
N MET A 73 7.77 -19.07 13.38
CA MET A 73 7.40 -17.66 13.45
C MET A 73 7.13 -17.21 14.89
N HIS A 74 7.30 -15.93 15.14
CA HIS A 74 6.89 -15.29 16.38
C HIS A 74 6.47 -13.84 16.13
N VAL A 75 5.72 -13.31 17.09
CA VAL A 75 5.23 -11.94 17.07
C VAL A 75 6.18 -11.06 17.88
N VAL A 76 6.64 -9.96 17.28
CA VAL A 76 7.32 -8.86 17.97
C VAL A 76 6.48 -7.60 17.87
N GLU A 77 6.29 -6.94 19.01
CA GLU A 77 5.44 -5.76 19.13
C GLU A 77 6.24 -4.55 19.60
N THR A 78 5.90 -3.39 19.05
CA THR A 78 6.30 -2.07 19.55
C THR A 78 5.03 -1.26 19.79
N ARG A 79 5.16 0.01 20.20
CA ARG A 79 4.00 0.89 20.40
C ARG A 79 3.14 1.04 19.14
N ASN A 80 3.74 1.05 17.94
CA ASN A 80 3.05 1.38 16.69
C ASN A 80 3.12 0.25 15.64
N ALA A 81 3.72 -0.89 15.95
CA ALA A 81 3.86 -1.99 15.00
C ALA A 81 3.73 -3.39 15.65
N MET A 82 3.22 -4.35 14.88
CA MET A 82 3.28 -5.78 15.15
C MET A 82 3.91 -6.50 13.94
N VAL A 83 4.95 -7.29 14.18
CA VAL A 83 5.64 -8.05 13.14
C VAL A 83 5.52 -9.53 13.44
N LEU A 84 4.94 -10.31 12.52
CA LEU A 84 4.98 -11.77 12.54
C LEU A 84 6.01 -12.25 11.52
N SER A 85 7.09 -12.87 12.00
CA SER A 85 8.16 -13.40 11.13
C SER A 85 8.93 -14.51 11.84
N SER A 86 9.77 -15.21 11.08
CA SER A 86 10.77 -16.15 11.60
C SER A 86 12.16 -15.52 11.79
N PHE A 87 12.27 -14.19 11.68
CA PHE A 87 13.53 -13.49 11.90
C PHE A 87 14.04 -13.69 13.31
N ASP A 88 15.35 -13.66 13.53
CA ASP A 88 15.88 -13.57 14.89
C ASP A 88 15.27 -12.35 15.61
N HIS A 89 15.01 -12.47 16.92
CA HIS A 89 14.30 -11.45 17.71
C HIS A 89 14.86 -10.02 17.52
N ARG A 90 16.19 -9.89 17.35
CA ARG A 90 16.84 -8.60 17.10
C ARG A 90 16.43 -7.97 15.77
N ILE A 91 16.35 -8.78 14.71
CA ILE A 91 15.95 -8.35 13.37
C ILE A 91 14.45 -8.07 13.35
N ALA A 92 13.62 -8.94 13.96
CA ALA A 92 12.19 -8.69 14.09
C ALA A 92 11.88 -7.39 14.85
N LEU A 93 12.62 -7.10 15.92
CA LEU A 93 12.51 -5.83 16.65
C LEU A 93 13.01 -4.63 15.83
N ALA A 94 14.07 -4.79 15.05
CA ALA A 94 14.55 -3.75 14.15
C ALA A 94 13.50 -3.43 13.07
N ALA A 95 12.88 -4.44 12.46
CA ALA A 95 11.78 -4.27 11.51
C ALA A 95 10.58 -3.56 12.16
N ALA A 96 10.17 -3.97 13.36
CA ALA A 96 9.04 -3.34 14.06
C ALA A 96 9.31 -1.87 14.44
N ARG A 97 10.58 -1.53 14.75
CA ARG A 97 11.00 -0.14 14.97
C ARG A 97 11.02 0.65 13.66
N TYR A 98 11.56 0.06 12.59
CA TYR A 98 11.57 0.68 11.27
C TYR A 98 10.15 1.04 10.80
N VAL A 99 9.20 0.10 10.90
CA VAL A 99 7.77 0.35 10.62
C VAL A 99 7.24 1.51 11.45
N SER A 100 7.57 1.57 12.75
CA SER A 100 7.13 2.66 13.63
C SER A 100 7.73 4.01 13.24
N ASP A 101 9.00 4.04 12.85
CA ASP A 101 9.73 5.26 12.49
C ASP A 101 9.28 5.77 11.13
N VAL A 102 9.15 4.89 10.14
CA VAL A 102 8.63 5.20 8.81
C VAL A 102 7.21 5.75 8.88
N ARG A 103 6.33 5.18 9.71
CA ARG A 103 4.99 5.73 9.95
C ARG A 103 5.02 7.21 10.30
N GLY A 104 5.89 7.60 11.24
CA GLY A 104 6.04 8.99 11.66
C GLY A 104 6.61 9.88 10.55
N ARG A 105 7.61 9.38 9.81
CA ARG A 105 8.22 10.10 8.69
C ARG A 105 7.25 10.29 7.53
N ILE A 106 6.40 9.31 7.22
CA ILE A 106 5.35 9.40 6.19
C ILE A 106 4.35 10.49 6.56
N VAL A 107 3.84 10.52 7.80
CA VAL A 107 2.90 11.58 8.23
C VAL A 107 3.52 12.97 8.12
N GLN A 108 4.80 13.11 8.43
CA GLN A 108 5.51 14.38 8.28
C GLN A 108 5.74 14.77 6.82
N LEU A 109 6.11 13.79 5.99
CA LEU A 109 6.39 14.01 4.56
C LEU A 109 5.13 14.33 3.77
N LEU A 110 4.02 13.67 4.14
CA LEU A 110 2.73 13.74 3.49
C LEU A 110 1.76 14.62 4.30
N ASP A 111 2.27 15.67 4.95
CA ASP A 111 1.46 16.55 5.79
C ASP A 111 0.22 17.07 5.05
N GLY A 112 -0.94 16.86 5.66
CA GLY A 112 -2.24 17.22 5.09
C GLY A 112 -2.84 16.22 4.10
N ILE A 113 -2.19 15.08 3.79
CA ILE A 113 -2.80 13.99 3.01
C ILE A 113 -2.53 12.58 3.56
N GLY A 114 -1.42 12.36 4.27
CA GLY A 114 -1.07 11.08 4.86
C GLY A 114 -1.58 11.00 6.30
N GLU A 115 -2.42 10.01 6.58
CA GLU A 115 -3.03 9.82 7.89
C GLU A 115 -2.94 8.36 8.30
N PHE A 116 -2.68 8.12 9.59
CA PHE A 116 -2.89 6.79 10.16
C PHE A 116 -3.79 6.88 11.39
N PRO A 117 -4.69 5.91 11.62
CA PRO A 117 -5.57 5.93 12.79
C PRO A 117 -4.77 5.99 14.10
N ALA A 118 -5.11 6.94 14.96
CA ALA A 118 -4.42 7.13 16.23
C ALA A 118 -4.55 5.89 17.13
N GLY A 119 -3.44 5.48 17.76
CA GLY A 119 -3.41 4.32 18.66
C GLY A 119 -3.38 2.95 17.97
N GLU A 120 -3.67 2.88 16.67
CA GLU A 120 -3.62 1.62 15.92
C GLU A 120 -2.19 1.25 15.51
N GLN A 121 -1.83 -0.02 15.70
CA GLN A 121 -0.54 -0.56 15.28
C GLN A 121 -0.59 -1.04 13.82
N SER A 122 0.46 -0.74 13.05
CA SER A 122 0.69 -1.29 11.72
C SER A 122 1.10 -2.76 11.82
N VAL A 123 0.60 -3.61 10.93
CA VAL A 123 0.90 -5.05 10.93
C VAL A 123 1.80 -5.40 9.74
N MET A 124 2.84 -6.21 10.00
CA MET A 124 3.75 -6.74 8.99
C MET A 124 3.86 -8.26 9.14
N LEU A 125 3.64 -8.98 8.04
CA LEU A 125 3.80 -10.42 7.90
C LEU A 125 5.00 -10.69 7.01
N VAL A 126 5.91 -11.56 7.44
CA VAL A 126 7.06 -11.98 6.62
C VAL A 126 7.12 -13.49 6.57
N PHE A 127 6.80 -14.06 5.40
CA PHE A 127 6.80 -15.50 5.19
C PHE A 127 8.19 -16.00 4.78
N ASP A 128 8.56 -17.20 5.24
CA ASP A 128 9.85 -17.82 4.92
C ASP A 128 9.96 -18.27 3.45
N SER A 129 8.83 -18.53 2.80
CA SER A 129 8.78 -19.05 1.44
C SER A 129 7.88 -18.20 0.55
N ARG A 130 8.29 -18.04 -0.71
CA ARG A 130 7.48 -17.47 -1.77
C ARG A 130 6.14 -18.19 -1.98
N GLU A 131 6.12 -19.49 -1.75
CA GLU A 131 4.89 -20.30 -1.84
C GLU A 131 3.87 -19.89 -0.76
N ASP A 132 4.31 -19.75 0.49
CA ASP A 132 3.45 -19.29 1.59
C ASP A 132 2.99 -17.85 1.38
N TYR A 133 3.88 -16.99 0.90
CA TYR A 133 3.56 -15.62 0.50
C TYR A 133 2.40 -15.60 -0.51
N TYR A 134 2.54 -16.30 -1.64
CA TYR A 134 1.49 -16.32 -2.67
C TYR A 134 0.22 -17.03 -2.20
N ARG A 135 0.35 -18.12 -1.44
CA ARG A 135 -0.79 -18.81 -0.82
C ARG A 135 -1.59 -17.90 0.11
N TYR A 136 -0.90 -17.03 0.85
CA TYR A 136 -1.55 -16.05 1.71
C TYR A 136 -2.23 -14.95 0.88
N VAL A 137 -1.53 -14.40 -0.11
CA VAL A 137 -2.02 -13.33 -1.00
C VAL A 137 -3.26 -13.73 -1.80
N ALA A 138 -3.33 -14.99 -2.26
CA ALA A 138 -4.45 -15.51 -3.03
C ALA A 138 -5.81 -15.42 -2.30
N ASN A 139 -5.82 -15.29 -0.96
CA ASN A 139 -7.05 -15.05 -0.20
C ASN A 139 -7.72 -13.71 -0.47
N TYR A 140 -6.99 -12.75 -1.03
CA TYR A 140 -7.45 -11.38 -1.24
C TYR A 140 -7.56 -11.03 -2.72
N TYR A 141 -6.77 -11.68 -3.56
CA TYR A 141 -6.68 -11.43 -5.00
C TYR A 141 -6.62 -12.79 -5.75
N PRO A 142 -7.74 -13.53 -5.83
CA PRO A 142 -7.75 -14.87 -6.42
C PRO A 142 -7.60 -14.87 -7.94
N ASP A 143 -7.94 -13.76 -8.60
CA ASP A 143 -8.02 -13.63 -10.07
C ASP A 143 -6.80 -12.94 -10.70
N ASP A 144 -5.93 -12.30 -9.90
CA ASP A 144 -4.71 -11.62 -10.36
C ASP A 144 -3.55 -12.61 -10.47
N GLY A 145 -3.47 -13.26 -11.63
CA GLY A 145 -2.63 -14.44 -11.89
C GLY A 145 -1.11 -14.22 -11.95
N GLU A 146 -0.61 -12.99 -11.97
CA GLU A 146 0.82 -12.69 -11.88
C GLU A 146 1.03 -11.36 -11.14
N PHE A 147 1.33 -11.42 -9.83
CA PHE A 147 1.91 -10.26 -9.10
C PHE A 147 3.35 -10.09 -9.57
N ALA A 148 3.47 -9.59 -10.80
CA ALA A 148 4.73 -9.33 -11.44
C ALA A 148 5.54 -8.36 -10.54
N PHE A 149 6.58 -8.91 -9.92
CA PHE A 149 7.75 -8.20 -9.34
C PHE A 149 7.64 -7.48 -7.98
N SER A 150 6.51 -7.49 -7.27
CA SER A 150 6.48 -6.79 -5.97
C SER A 150 7.26 -7.55 -4.88
N GLY A 151 8.21 -6.86 -4.20
CA GLY A 151 8.96 -7.39 -3.05
C GLY A 151 8.12 -7.54 -1.77
N GLY A 152 6.82 -7.21 -1.85
CA GLY A 152 5.80 -7.31 -0.83
C GLY A 152 4.50 -6.66 -1.33
N MET A 153 3.47 -6.63 -0.50
CA MET A 153 2.16 -6.06 -0.87
C MET A 153 1.42 -5.49 0.34
N PHE A 154 0.75 -4.36 0.14
CA PHE A 154 -0.24 -3.81 1.06
C PHE A 154 -1.62 -4.43 0.83
N ILE A 155 -2.23 -4.95 1.88
CA ILE A 155 -3.59 -5.50 1.85
C ILE A 155 -4.48 -4.66 2.77
N ASN A 156 -5.59 -4.16 2.23
CA ASN A 156 -6.62 -3.44 2.97
C ASN A 156 -8.01 -4.11 2.86
N ALA A 157 -8.11 -5.33 3.38
CA ALA A 157 -9.36 -6.10 3.43
C ALA A 157 -10.01 -6.04 4.83
N GLY A 158 -10.12 -4.85 5.41
CA GLY A 158 -10.67 -4.62 6.75
C GLY A 158 -9.65 -4.63 7.89
N CYS A 159 -8.44 -5.15 7.66
CA CYS A 159 -7.27 -4.90 8.49
C CYS A 159 -6.09 -4.51 7.59
N PRO A 160 -5.70 -3.22 7.53
CA PRO A 160 -4.52 -2.79 6.81
C PRO A 160 -3.26 -3.51 7.31
N HIS A 161 -2.58 -4.25 6.44
CA HIS A 161 -1.33 -4.93 6.77
C HIS A 161 -0.41 -5.07 5.56
N PHE A 162 0.87 -5.20 5.84
CA PHE A 162 1.91 -5.48 4.85
C PHE A 162 2.28 -6.96 4.90
N VAL A 163 2.49 -7.57 3.73
CA VAL A 163 2.99 -8.93 3.59
C VAL A 163 4.21 -8.95 2.67
N GLY A 164 5.25 -9.71 3.02
CA GLY A 164 6.43 -9.88 2.18
C GLY A 164 7.08 -11.25 2.34
N GLU A 165 7.98 -11.59 1.42
CA GLU A 165 8.87 -12.74 1.54
C GLU A 165 10.09 -12.38 2.38
N LYS A 166 10.59 -13.34 3.15
CA LYS A 166 11.78 -13.18 3.97
C LYS A 166 12.99 -12.81 3.12
N ASN A 167 13.52 -11.62 3.39
CA ASN A 167 14.74 -11.11 2.79
C ASN A 167 15.57 -10.37 3.83
N ASP A 168 16.74 -9.85 3.45
CA ASP A 168 17.47 -8.91 4.29
C ASP A 168 16.59 -7.69 4.58
N LEU A 169 16.65 -7.17 5.80
CA LEU A 169 15.82 -6.04 6.20
C LEU A 169 16.08 -4.83 5.29
N SER A 170 17.32 -4.61 4.84
CA SER A 170 17.66 -3.54 3.90
C SER A 170 16.94 -3.63 2.56
N VAL A 171 16.57 -4.84 2.12
CA VAL A 171 15.77 -5.06 0.90
C VAL A 171 14.29 -4.81 1.16
N LEU A 172 13.82 -5.09 2.38
CA LEU A 172 12.43 -4.86 2.79
C LEU A 172 12.13 -3.40 3.12
N GLU A 173 13.11 -2.63 3.61
CA GLU A 173 12.92 -1.24 4.05
C GLU A 173 12.27 -0.33 2.98
N PRO A 174 12.76 -0.28 1.72
CA PRO A 174 12.10 0.50 0.67
C PRO A 174 10.67 0.04 0.41
N VAL A 175 10.45 -1.26 0.33
CA VAL A 175 9.11 -1.86 0.12
C VAL A 175 8.17 -1.49 1.27
N ILE A 176 8.63 -1.58 2.53
CA ILE A 176 7.85 -1.15 3.69
C ILE A 176 7.45 0.32 3.56
N ALA A 177 8.37 1.20 3.16
CA ALA A 177 8.07 2.62 2.97
C ALA A 177 7.02 2.85 1.86
N HIS A 178 7.14 2.12 0.75
CA HIS A 178 6.18 2.13 -0.35
C HIS A 178 4.78 1.71 0.12
N GLU A 179 4.66 0.50 0.67
CA GLU A 179 3.38 -0.09 1.06
C GLU A 179 2.70 0.65 2.22
N MET A 180 3.49 1.18 3.16
CA MET A 180 2.95 2.02 4.22
C MET A 180 2.43 3.36 3.71
N THR A 181 2.91 3.82 2.55
CA THR A 181 2.42 5.04 1.93
C THR A 181 0.99 4.85 1.43
N HIS A 182 0.70 3.75 0.72
CA HIS A 182 -0.67 3.41 0.31
C HIS A 182 -1.61 3.35 1.51
N ASN A 183 -1.19 2.73 2.61
CA ASN A 183 -1.98 2.72 3.86
C ASN A 183 -2.30 4.13 4.34
N SER A 184 -1.30 5.03 4.35
CA SER A 184 -1.47 6.40 4.83
C SER A 184 -2.45 7.23 3.99
N VAL A 185 -2.60 6.90 2.71
CA VAL A 185 -3.49 7.60 1.78
C VAL A 185 -4.74 6.79 1.42
N ALA A 186 -4.94 5.61 1.98
CA ALA A 186 -6.04 4.70 1.64
C ALA A 186 -7.44 5.29 1.90
N HIS A 187 -7.52 6.34 2.73
CA HIS A 187 -8.76 7.09 2.98
C HIS A 187 -9.11 8.07 1.83
N LEU A 188 -8.20 8.26 0.88
CA LEU A 188 -8.38 9.07 -0.32
C LEU A 188 -8.70 8.16 -1.51
N SER A 189 -9.66 8.55 -2.34
CA SER A 189 -10.02 7.83 -3.57
C SER A 189 -9.10 8.21 -4.74
N LEU A 190 -7.79 8.05 -4.56
CA LEU A 190 -6.80 8.51 -5.53
C LEU A 190 -6.87 7.72 -6.86
N PRO A 191 -6.62 8.39 -8.00
CA PRO A 191 -6.21 7.72 -9.23
C PRO A 191 -4.95 6.89 -9.01
N MET A 192 -4.84 5.76 -9.71
CA MET A 192 -3.70 4.84 -9.56
C MET A 192 -2.36 5.53 -9.78
N TRP A 193 -2.22 6.33 -10.83
CA TRP A 193 -0.97 7.07 -11.08
C TRP A 193 -0.56 7.99 -9.94
N LEU A 194 -1.53 8.59 -9.23
CA LEU A 194 -1.25 9.51 -8.14
C LEU A 194 -0.88 8.74 -6.88
N ASP A 195 -1.57 7.64 -6.60
CA ASP A 195 -1.29 6.73 -5.49
C ASP A 195 0.15 6.17 -5.60
N GLU A 196 0.46 5.54 -6.74
CA GLU A 196 1.79 4.97 -7.03
C GLU A 196 2.88 6.05 -7.07
N GLY A 197 2.60 7.20 -7.70
CA GLY A 197 3.54 8.32 -7.75
C GLY A 197 3.90 8.87 -6.36
N ILE A 198 2.94 8.92 -5.43
CA ILE A 198 3.18 9.30 -4.03
C ILE A 198 3.99 8.21 -3.31
N ALA A 199 3.68 6.94 -3.53
CA ALA A 199 4.39 5.81 -2.93
C ALA A 199 5.87 5.76 -3.36
N VAL A 200 6.15 5.81 -4.66
CA VAL A 200 7.53 5.79 -5.20
C VAL A 200 8.35 7.00 -4.73
N ASN A 201 7.75 8.20 -4.72
CA ASN A 201 8.44 9.39 -4.21
C ASN A 201 8.73 9.29 -2.70
N THR A 202 7.80 8.74 -1.94
CA THR A 202 7.96 8.55 -0.49
C THR A 202 9.04 7.52 -0.20
N GLU A 203 9.00 6.37 -0.87
CA GLU A 203 10.03 5.35 -0.85
C GLU A 203 11.41 5.97 -1.13
N SER A 204 11.56 6.67 -2.25
CA SER A 204 12.83 7.28 -2.68
C SER A 204 13.41 8.22 -1.62
N ARG A 205 12.56 9.06 -1.01
CA ARG A 205 12.96 10.01 0.04
C ARG A 205 13.29 9.34 1.36
N LEU A 206 12.70 8.18 1.66
CA LEU A 206 12.89 7.49 2.93
C LEU A 206 14.03 6.46 2.91
N ALA A 207 14.24 5.79 1.77
CA ALA A 207 15.18 4.69 1.58
C ALA A 207 16.52 5.09 0.92
N PHE A 208 16.68 6.36 0.48
CA PHE A 208 17.93 6.89 -0.10
C PHE A 208 18.47 6.04 -1.26
N GLN A 209 17.89 6.21 -2.45
CA GLN A 209 18.41 5.63 -3.69
C GLN A 209 19.29 6.67 -4.42
N PRO A 210 20.61 6.44 -4.64
CA PRO A 210 21.43 7.36 -5.42
C PRO A 210 21.05 7.32 -6.90
N ALA A 211 20.73 8.48 -7.49
CA ALA A 211 20.41 8.58 -8.91
C ALA A 211 21.64 8.34 -9.80
N ASN A 212 21.53 7.42 -10.76
CA ASN A 212 22.56 7.18 -11.77
C ASN A 212 22.23 7.94 -13.06
N HIS A 213 23.18 8.75 -13.55
CA HIS A 213 22.93 9.70 -14.65
C HIS A 213 22.93 9.06 -16.04
N GLN A 214 23.58 7.90 -16.21
CA GLN A 214 23.58 7.20 -17.50
C GLN A 214 22.22 6.56 -17.83
N ASP A 215 21.49 6.16 -16.79
CA ASP A 215 20.19 5.52 -16.92
C ASP A 215 19.12 6.54 -17.38
N ALA A 216 19.29 7.82 -17.05
CA ALA A 216 18.30 8.87 -17.35
C ALA A 216 18.05 9.12 -18.86
N ILE A 217 19.08 9.01 -19.71
CA ILE A 217 18.90 9.21 -21.17
C ILE A 217 18.19 8.01 -21.80
N GLU A 218 18.52 6.80 -21.35
CA GLU A 218 17.89 5.58 -21.83
C GLU A 218 16.40 5.55 -21.44
N GLU A 219 16.07 5.91 -20.21
CA GLU A 219 14.69 6.01 -19.72
C GLU A 219 13.86 7.03 -20.52
N ILE A 220 14.42 8.21 -20.82
CA ILE A 220 13.73 9.18 -21.68
C ILE A 220 13.44 8.59 -23.06
N ASN A 221 14.40 7.88 -23.68
CA ASN A 221 14.16 7.27 -24.99
C ASN A 221 13.05 6.21 -24.94
N LYS A 222 13.01 5.37 -23.89
CA LYS A 222 11.92 4.41 -23.68
C LYS A 222 10.57 5.10 -23.57
N HIS A 223 10.48 6.21 -22.84
CA HIS A 223 9.26 7.01 -22.77
C HIS A 223 8.82 7.54 -24.14
N HIS A 224 9.76 8.07 -24.94
CA HIS A 224 9.48 8.60 -26.27
C HIS A 224 8.97 7.52 -27.24
N GLU A 225 9.49 6.30 -27.13
CA GLU A 225 9.08 5.15 -27.96
C GLU A 225 7.76 4.54 -27.50
N PHE A 226 7.52 4.51 -26.19
CA PHE A 226 6.37 3.83 -25.61
C PHE A 226 5.10 4.68 -25.65
N TRP A 227 5.13 5.96 -25.27
CA TRP A 227 3.91 6.73 -25.03
C TRP A 227 3.27 7.25 -26.32
N SER A 228 1.97 6.95 -26.49
CA SER A 228 1.10 7.48 -27.54
C SER A 228 -0.17 8.08 -26.92
N PRO A 229 -0.98 8.85 -27.68
CA PRO A 229 -2.28 9.37 -27.21
C PRO A 229 -3.26 8.28 -26.74
N GLU A 230 -3.10 7.04 -27.18
CA GLU A 230 -3.87 5.88 -26.74
C GLU A 230 -3.29 5.30 -25.44
N ARG A 231 -1.99 4.99 -25.42
CA ARG A 231 -1.34 4.39 -24.23
C ARG A 231 -1.35 5.29 -23.01
N VAL A 232 -1.28 6.61 -23.19
CA VAL A 232 -1.40 7.56 -22.07
C VAL A 232 -2.78 7.49 -21.40
N GLN A 233 -3.83 7.03 -22.09
CA GLN A 233 -5.13 6.79 -21.47
C GLN A 233 -5.12 5.51 -20.60
N GLU A 234 -4.33 4.50 -20.97
CA GLU A 234 -4.07 3.34 -20.10
C GLU A 234 -3.38 3.77 -18.81
N PHE A 235 -2.49 4.76 -18.86
CA PHE A 235 -1.88 5.36 -17.67
C PHE A 235 -2.89 6.07 -16.77
N TRP A 236 -3.73 6.95 -17.35
CA TRP A 236 -4.72 7.69 -16.54
C TRP A 236 -5.79 6.79 -15.92
N SER A 237 -6.20 5.74 -16.64
CA SER A 237 -7.15 4.73 -16.14
C SER A 237 -6.54 3.74 -15.16
N GLY A 238 -5.20 3.66 -15.08
CA GLY A 238 -4.47 2.70 -14.25
C GLY A 238 -4.16 1.36 -14.94
N GLN A 239 -4.69 1.10 -16.14
CA GLN A 239 -4.46 -0.15 -16.85
C GLN A 239 -2.98 -0.41 -17.19
N SER A 240 -2.19 0.64 -17.42
CA SER A 240 -0.78 0.47 -17.78
C SER A 240 0.07 -0.07 -16.61
N PHE A 241 -0.37 0.10 -15.37
CA PHE A 241 0.28 -0.45 -14.17
C PHE A 241 0.07 -1.96 -14.03
N LEU A 242 -0.88 -2.55 -14.77
CA LEU A 242 -1.13 -4.00 -14.78
C LEU A 242 -0.43 -4.72 -15.93
N ARG A 243 0.39 -4.02 -16.72
CA ARG A 243 1.09 -4.61 -17.87
C ARG A 243 2.22 -5.52 -17.41
N THR A 244 2.51 -6.54 -18.21
CA THR A 244 3.64 -7.46 -18.00
C THR A 244 4.87 -7.10 -18.84
N ASP A 245 4.84 -5.94 -19.53
CA ASP A 245 5.95 -5.40 -20.32
C ASP A 245 6.50 -4.11 -19.70
N GLU A 246 7.45 -3.46 -20.40
CA GLU A 246 8.08 -2.20 -19.97
C GLU A 246 7.08 -1.07 -19.65
N GLY A 247 5.83 -1.17 -20.12
CA GLY A 247 4.79 -0.20 -19.82
C GLY A 247 4.48 -0.08 -18.34
N ASN A 248 4.66 -1.15 -17.56
CA ASN A 248 4.53 -1.10 -16.10
C ASN A 248 5.60 -0.18 -15.50
N GLU A 249 6.89 -0.47 -15.75
CA GLU A 249 8.02 0.33 -15.25
C GLU A 249 7.91 1.81 -15.67
N LEU A 250 7.58 2.07 -16.94
CA LEU A 250 7.40 3.43 -17.45
C LEU A 250 6.20 4.15 -16.83
N SER A 251 5.17 3.42 -16.37
CA SER A 251 4.04 4.02 -15.64
C SER A 251 4.48 4.53 -14.27
N TYR A 252 5.22 3.72 -13.52
CA TYR A 252 5.79 4.13 -12.24
C TYR A 252 6.73 5.33 -12.40
N ASP A 253 7.58 5.33 -13.43
CA ASP A 253 8.52 6.42 -13.66
C ASP A 253 7.82 7.74 -14.01
N MET A 254 6.84 7.71 -14.92
CA MET A 254 6.07 8.89 -15.27
C MET A 254 5.25 9.42 -14.07
N ALA A 255 4.62 8.53 -13.30
CA ALA A 255 3.90 8.90 -12.08
C ALA A 255 4.83 9.56 -11.05
N ARG A 256 6.03 9.00 -10.84
CA ARG A 256 7.06 9.56 -9.97
C ARG A 256 7.42 10.98 -10.38
N HIS A 257 7.70 11.22 -11.65
CA HIS A 257 8.05 12.55 -12.14
C HIS A 257 6.91 13.57 -12.07
N ILE A 258 5.67 13.17 -12.37
CA ILE A 258 4.51 14.07 -12.23
C ILE A 258 4.33 14.49 -10.77
N VAL A 259 4.36 13.54 -9.83
CA VAL A 259 4.21 13.84 -8.39
C VAL A 259 5.37 14.67 -7.86
N GLU A 260 6.60 14.42 -8.34
CA GLU A 260 7.77 15.23 -7.98
C GLU A 260 7.61 16.70 -8.43
N LEU A 261 7.10 16.92 -9.65
CA LEU A 261 6.82 18.27 -10.16
C LEU A 261 5.72 18.97 -9.36
N LEU A 262 4.59 18.29 -9.13
CA LEU A 262 3.46 18.85 -8.38
C LEU A 262 3.84 19.15 -6.91
N GLY A 263 4.62 18.27 -6.29
CA GLY A 263 5.06 18.39 -4.90
C GLY A 263 5.97 19.58 -4.61
N ARG A 264 6.43 20.33 -5.62
CA ARG A 264 7.19 21.57 -5.45
C ARG A 264 6.36 22.68 -4.80
N ASP A 265 5.05 22.70 -5.03
CA ASP A 265 4.09 23.55 -4.32
C ASP A 265 3.19 22.66 -3.46
N TRP A 266 3.70 22.29 -2.28
CA TRP A 266 3.04 21.36 -1.37
C TRP A 266 1.61 21.77 -1.00
N PRO A 267 1.31 23.03 -0.59
CA PRO A 267 -0.06 23.45 -0.30
C PRO A 267 -1.04 23.21 -1.46
N SER A 268 -0.61 23.45 -2.71
CA SER A 268 -1.46 23.23 -3.89
C SER A 268 -1.60 21.73 -4.19
N PHE A 269 -0.52 20.97 -4.08
CA PHE A 269 -0.55 19.51 -4.21
C PHE A 269 -1.50 18.85 -3.19
N THR A 270 -1.47 19.25 -1.92
CA THR A 270 -2.37 18.76 -0.87
C THR A 270 -3.85 18.99 -1.25
N ARG A 271 -4.20 20.18 -1.73
CA ARG A 271 -5.59 20.46 -2.17
C ARG A 271 -5.99 19.59 -3.35
N PHE A 272 -5.10 19.46 -4.33
CA PHE A 272 -5.31 18.60 -5.50
C PHE A 272 -5.50 17.14 -5.11
N ALA A 273 -4.60 16.55 -4.33
CA ALA A 273 -4.67 15.14 -3.94
C ALA A 273 -5.94 14.81 -3.14
N ARG A 274 -6.42 15.71 -2.26
CA ARG A 274 -7.68 15.52 -1.54
C ARG A 274 -8.92 15.59 -2.46
N ALA A 275 -8.82 16.34 -3.55
CA ALA A 275 -9.90 16.54 -4.52
C ALA A 275 -9.89 15.50 -5.66
N ALA A 276 -8.74 14.92 -5.99
CA ALA A 276 -8.58 13.97 -7.07
C ALA A 276 -9.46 12.73 -6.87
N ARG A 277 -9.96 12.18 -7.99
CA ARG A 277 -10.88 11.05 -8.01
C ARG A 277 -10.43 10.04 -9.04
N ARG A 278 -10.49 8.76 -8.66
CA ARG A 278 -10.06 7.65 -9.51
C ARG A 278 -10.84 7.60 -10.82
N GLU A 279 -12.13 7.90 -10.75
CA GLU A 279 -13.09 7.78 -11.85
C GLU A 279 -12.77 8.70 -13.03
N ASP A 280 -12.12 9.84 -12.79
CA ASP A 280 -11.77 10.82 -13.82
C ASP A 280 -10.25 10.99 -14.01
N GLY A 281 -9.45 10.14 -13.36
CA GLY A 281 -7.98 10.25 -13.37
C GLY A 281 -7.44 11.50 -12.68
N GLY A 282 -8.28 12.25 -11.95
CA GLY A 282 -7.95 13.52 -11.32
C GLY A 282 -8.06 14.75 -12.22
N VAL A 283 -8.61 14.64 -13.44
CA VAL A 283 -8.63 15.75 -14.40
C VAL A 283 -9.47 16.94 -13.93
N ALA A 284 -10.62 16.71 -13.31
CA ALA A 284 -11.43 17.81 -12.76
C ALA A 284 -10.66 18.53 -11.65
N ALA A 285 -10.06 17.77 -10.72
CA ALA A 285 -9.28 18.31 -9.62
C ALA A 285 -8.06 19.11 -10.11
N ALA A 286 -7.35 18.65 -11.13
CA ALA A 286 -6.21 19.37 -11.69
C ALA A 286 -6.62 20.73 -12.27
N ARG A 287 -7.74 20.76 -13.00
CA ARG A 287 -8.28 22.01 -13.56
C ARG A 287 -8.75 22.98 -12.47
N GLU A 288 -9.50 22.49 -11.49
CA GLU A 288 -10.10 23.33 -10.45
C GLU A 288 -9.09 23.80 -9.40
N MET A 289 -8.19 22.92 -8.95
CA MET A 289 -7.29 23.20 -7.82
C MET A 289 -5.93 23.76 -8.26
N LEU A 290 -5.46 23.40 -9.45
CA LEU A 290 -4.14 23.78 -9.96
C LEU A 290 -4.21 24.68 -11.20
N GLY A 291 -5.33 24.71 -11.92
CA GLY A 291 -5.43 25.40 -13.20
C GLY A 291 -4.53 24.79 -14.29
N LEU A 292 -4.24 23.49 -14.19
CA LEU A 292 -3.31 22.78 -15.07
C LEU A 292 -4.03 21.78 -15.98
N ASP A 293 -3.41 21.48 -17.12
CA ASP A 293 -3.73 20.32 -17.94
C ASP A 293 -2.79 19.16 -17.60
N LEU A 294 -3.36 18.00 -17.23
CA LEU A 294 -2.59 16.83 -16.85
C LEU A 294 -1.82 16.21 -18.02
N GLY A 295 -2.29 16.35 -19.26
CA GLY A 295 -1.60 15.87 -20.45
C GLY A 295 -0.31 16.66 -20.69
N GLN A 296 -0.39 17.99 -20.60
CA GLN A 296 0.78 18.86 -20.68
C GLN A 296 1.79 18.57 -19.56
N LEU A 297 1.29 18.34 -18.35
CA LEU A 297 2.14 18.00 -17.20
C LEU A 297 2.84 16.65 -17.40
N ALA A 298 2.14 15.63 -17.88
CA ALA A 298 2.73 14.32 -18.17
C ALA A 298 3.83 14.42 -19.23
N ALA A 299 3.58 15.11 -20.35
CA ALA A 299 4.60 15.33 -21.38
C ALA A 299 5.83 16.05 -20.82
N THR A 300 5.61 17.09 -20.01
CA THR A 300 6.71 17.83 -19.34
C THR A 300 7.51 16.93 -18.40
N ALA A 301 6.84 16.06 -17.65
CA ALA A 301 7.45 15.17 -16.65
C ALA A 301 8.49 14.22 -17.27
N ILE A 302 8.25 13.75 -18.50
CA ILE A 302 9.11 12.80 -19.22
C ILE A 302 9.92 13.46 -20.35
N GLY A 303 9.95 14.80 -20.41
CA GLY A 303 10.74 15.53 -21.41
C GLY A 303 10.25 15.37 -22.85
N MET A 304 8.95 15.22 -23.06
CA MET A 304 8.30 15.17 -24.37
C MET A 304 7.53 16.47 -24.67
N GLU A 305 7.36 16.78 -25.95
CA GLU A 305 6.37 17.78 -26.37
C GLU A 305 4.96 17.20 -26.22
N GLU A 306 4.03 18.00 -25.71
CA GLU A 306 2.64 17.57 -25.58
C GLU A 306 2.05 17.26 -26.96
N GLN A 307 1.51 16.04 -27.12
CA GLN A 307 0.73 15.68 -28.29
C GLN A 307 -0.76 15.84 -27.99
N LYS A 308 -1.57 16.02 -29.03
CA LYS A 308 -3.03 16.12 -28.87
C LYS A 308 -3.57 14.88 -28.14
N ALA A 309 -4.55 15.13 -27.26
CA ALA A 309 -5.31 14.10 -26.55
C ALA A 309 -4.54 13.31 -25.48
N TRP A 310 -3.53 13.94 -24.88
CA TRP A 310 -2.79 13.39 -23.74
C TRP A 310 -3.49 13.58 -22.40
N SER A 311 -4.37 14.57 -22.24
CA SER A 311 -5.14 14.74 -21.01
C SER A 311 -6.10 13.56 -20.77
N PRO A 312 -6.46 13.23 -19.52
CA PRO A 312 -7.43 12.16 -19.24
C PRO A 312 -8.75 12.35 -19.98
N ARG A 313 -9.24 11.27 -20.59
CA ARG A 313 -10.54 11.18 -21.29
C ARG A 313 -11.33 10.00 -20.75
N PRO A 314 -11.94 10.13 -19.56
CA PRO A 314 -12.63 9.03 -18.88
C PRO A 314 -13.71 8.37 -19.74
N GLU A 315 -14.36 9.14 -20.61
CA GLU A 315 -15.38 8.66 -21.55
C GLU A 315 -14.85 7.67 -22.59
N SER A 316 -13.52 7.59 -22.78
CA SER A 316 -12.86 6.69 -23.72
C SER A 316 -12.32 5.42 -23.06
N TRP A 317 -12.35 5.33 -21.72
CA TRP A 317 -11.81 4.20 -20.99
C TRP A 317 -12.80 3.04 -21.00
N VAL A 318 -12.30 1.85 -21.31
CA VAL A 318 -13.07 0.63 -21.15
C VAL A 318 -13.07 0.28 -19.66
N THR A 319 -14.24 0.30 -19.03
CA THR A 319 -14.42 -0.12 -17.63
C THR A 319 -13.93 -1.56 -17.46
N ILE A 320 -13.10 -1.81 -16.44
CA ILE A 320 -12.49 -3.12 -16.13
C ILE A 320 -13.55 -4.16 -15.66
N GLU A 321 -14.82 -3.78 -15.49
CA GLU A 321 -15.92 -4.67 -15.08
C GLU A 321 -16.22 -5.85 -16.03
N GLU A 322 -15.56 -5.97 -17.19
CA GLU A 322 -15.77 -7.09 -18.13
C GLU A 322 -14.66 -8.17 -18.12
N ARG A 323 -13.72 -8.13 -17.17
CA ARG A 323 -12.79 -9.25 -16.93
C ARG A 323 -12.99 -9.80 -15.52
N ALA A 324 -14.14 -10.44 -15.31
CA ALA A 324 -14.40 -11.39 -14.23
C ALA A 324 -14.26 -12.82 -14.76
#